data_AF-A0A355YG19-F1
#
_entry.id   AF-A0A355YG19-F1
#
_cell.length_a   1.000
_cell.length_b   1.000
_cell.length_c   1.000
_cell.angle_alpha   90.00
_cell.angle_beta   90.00
_cell.angle_gamma   90.00
#
_symmetry.space_group_name_H-M   'P 1'
#
loop_
_entity.id
_entity.type
_entity.pdbx_description
1 polymer ?
#
loop_
_entity_poly.entity_id
_entity_poly.type
_entity_poly.pdbx_seq_one_letter_code
_entity_poly.pdbx_strand_id
1 'polypeptide(L)'
;VLQVAVDKSRPLNWGLPQRLDVYFSDGRWDNAPVFDLPAGRADIRPLLRFDSATPLRSGWAWGQEHLQGGVLAAEADVGAGRLTFFGTDITFRSQTHGSFKLLFNSLLQAGAPAAE
;
A
#
# COMPACT_ATOMS: atom_id res chain seq x y z
N VAL A 1 -12.14 -6.10 -5.11
CA VAL A 1 -10.78 -5.96 -5.67
C VAL A 1 -10.66 -4.57 -6.26
N LEU A 2 -9.74 -3.77 -5.74
CA LEU A 2 -9.45 -2.43 -6.24
C LEU A 2 -8.05 -2.38 -6.83
N GLN A 3 -7.80 -1.45 -7.73
CA GLN A 3 -6.50 -1.20 -8.31
C GLN A 3 -5.86 0.05 -7.72
N VAL A 4 -4.57 -0.06 -7.38
CA VAL A 4 -3.73 1.04 -6.90
C VAL A 4 -2.53 1.23 -7.82
N ALA A 5 -2.05 2.47 -7.89
CA ALA A 5 -0.75 2.78 -8.45
C ALA A 5 0.37 2.46 -7.46
N VAL A 6 1.47 1.93 -7.98
CA VAL A 6 2.65 1.54 -7.19
C VAL A 6 3.78 2.55 -7.42
N ASP A 7 4.34 3.09 -6.34
CA ASP A 7 5.57 3.90 -6.44
C ASP A 7 6.77 2.98 -6.65
N LYS A 8 7.16 2.83 -7.92
CA LYS A 8 8.26 1.96 -8.36
C LYS A 8 9.66 2.47 -7.95
N SER A 9 9.79 3.69 -7.43
CA SER A 9 11.07 4.22 -6.94
C SER A 9 11.51 3.61 -5.61
N ARG A 10 10.61 2.93 -4.90
CA ARG A 10 10.84 2.41 -3.55
C ARG A 10 11.28 0.94 -3.57
N PRO A 11 12.31 0.55 -2.80
CA PRO A 11 12.74 -0.85 -2.74
C PRO A 11 11.65 -1.80 -2.20
N LEU A 12 10.77 -1.32 -1.31
CA LEU A 12 9.60 -2.08 -0.86
C LEU A 12 8.68 -2.53 -2.01
N ASN A 13 8.71 -1.83 -3.14
CA ASN A 13 7.87 -2.08 -4.31
C ASN A 13 8.61 -2.78 -5.47
N TRP A 14 9.82 -3.30 -5.23
CA TRP A 14 10.54 -4.04 -6.25
C TRP A 14 9.78 -5.30 -6.69
N GLY A 15 9.85 -5.59 -7.98
CA GLY A 15 9.13 -6.70 -8.61
C GLY A 15 7.60 -6.55 -8.73
N LEU A 16 6.98 -5.52 -8.14
CA LEU A 16 5.54 -5.23 -8.34
C LEU A 16 5.27 -4.63 -9.73
N PRO A 17 4.08 -4.83 -10.31
CA PRO A 17 3.63 -4.08 -11.48
C PRO A 17 3.45 -2.58 -11.16
N GLN A 18 3.30 -1.74 -12.20
CA GLN A 18 3.00 -0.31 -12.04
C GLN A 18 1.59 -0.08 -11.44
N ARG A 19 0.69 -1.04 -11.67
CA ARG A 19 -0.69 -1.10 -11.18
C ARG A 19 -0.89 -2.43 -10.47
N LEU A 20 -1.28 -2.39 -9.20
CA LEU A 20 -1.48 -3.59 -8.39
C LEU A 20 -2.96 -3.73 -8.07
N ASP A 21 -3.53 -4.90 -8.37
CA ASP A 21 -4.86 -5.28 -7.93
C ASP A 21 -4.75 -5.85 -6.51
N VAL A 22 -5.50 -5.27 -5.57
CA VAL A 22 -5.46 -5.62 -4.16
C VAL A 22 -6.83 -6.07 -3.66
N TYR A 23 -6.80 -6.93 -2.64
CA TYR A 23 -7.98 -7.12 -1.82
C TYR A 23 -8.30 -5.80 -1.10
N PHE A 24 -9.58 -5.47 -0.98
CA PHE A 24 -10.02 -4.27 -0.30
C PHE A 24 -11.38 -4.57 0.29
N SER A 25 -11.55 -4.19 1.55
CA SER A 25 -12.79 -4.33 2.28
C SER A 25 -12.91 -3.13 3.23
N ASP A 26 -14.12 -2.60 3.36
CA ASP A 26 -14.49 -1.52 4.28
C ASP A 26 -15.37 -2.05 5.43
N GLY A 27 -15.33 -3.37 5.65
CA GLY A 27 -16.14 -4.05 6.63
C GLY A 27 -15.71 -3.75 8.07
N ARG A 28 -16.64 -3.97 9.00
CA ARG A 28 -16.43 -3.74 10.45
C ARG A 28 -15.23 -4.50 11.03
N TRP A 29 -14.90 -5.65 10.46
CA TRP A 29 -13.87 -6.56 10.98
C TRP A 29 -12.63 -6.64 10.09
N ASP A 30 -12.74 -6.17 8.85
CA ASP A 30 -11.74 -6.21 7.80
C ASP A 30 -11.73 -4.86 7.06
N ASN A 31 -11.42 -3.78 7.77
CA ASN A 31 -11.33 -2.46 7.17
C ASN A 31 -9.93 -2.24 6.60
N ALA A 32 -9.86 -1.78 5.37
CA ALA A 32 -8.63 -1.34 4.71
C ALA A 32 -8.50 0.19 4.79
N PRO A 33 -7.89 0.75 5.86
CA PRO A 33 -7.78 2.20 6.01
C PRO A 33 -6.96 2.83 4.89
N VAL A 34 -7.47 3.94 4.38
CA VAL A 34 -6.84 4.79 3.38
C VAL A 34 -6.61 6.16 4.02
N PHE A 35 -5.42 6.69 3.87
CA PHE A 35 -5.03 7.94 4.51
C PHE A 35 -4.75 9.04 3.51
N ASP A 36 -5.17 10.25 3.87
CA ASP A 36 -4.63 11.47 3.29
C ASP A 36 -3.33 11.81 4.01
N LEU A 37 -2.24 11.93 3.26
CA LEU A 37 -0.97 12.34 3.84
C LEU A 37 -0.97 13.86 4.11
N PRO A 38 -0.57 14.30 5.31
CA PRO A 38 -0.50 15.72 5.63
C PRO A 38 0.51 16.43 4.72
N ALA A 39 0.15 17.64 4.28
CA ALA A 39 1.03 18.48 3.48
C ALA A 39 2.35 18.76 4.20
N GLY A 40 3.46 18.74 3.45
CA GLY A 40 4.80 19.07 3.99
C GLY A 40 5.51 17.93 4.73
N ARG A 41 4.90 16.74 4.88
CA ARG A 41 5.53 15.56 5.50
C ARG A 41 6.25 14.69 4.47
N ALA A 42 7.35 15.19 3.93
CA ALA A 42 8.19 14.48 2.96
C ALA A 42 8.89 13.23 3.53
N ASP A 43 8.92 13.11 4.86
CA ASP A 43 9.42 11.95 5.60
C ASP A 43 8.48 10.73 5.47
N ILE A 44 7.19 10.94 5.15
CA ILE A 44 6.23 9.87 4.88
C ILE A 44 6.21 9.61 3.37
N ARG A 45 6.62 8.41 2.97
CA ARG A 45 6.79 8.04 1.57
C ARG A 45 5.65 7.09 1.17
N PRO A 46 4.72 7.51 0.29
CA PRO A 46 3.63 6.65 -0.15
C PRO A 46 4.18 5.51 -1.02
N LEU A 47 3.69 4.29 -0.77
CA LEU A 47 4.03 3.08 -1.52
C LEU A 47 2.93 2.71 -2.51
N LEU A 48 1.68 2.74 -2.07
CA LEU A 48 0.49 2.39 -2.86
C LEU A 48 -0.55 3.51 -2.75
N ARG A 49 -1.08 3.95 -3.89
CA ARG A 49 -1.98 5.11 -3.96
C ARG A 49 -3.15 4.84 -4.89
N PHE A 50 -4.32 5.36 -4.56
CA PHE A 50 -5.43 5.46 -5.50
C PHE A 50 -5.26 6.72 -6.32
N ASP A 51 -4.94 6.59 -7.60
CA ASP A 51 -4.75 7.71 -8.53
C ASP A 51 -5.88 7.82 -9.58
N SER A 52 -6.96 7.06 -9.37
CA SER A 52 -8.15 7.04 -10.23
C SER A 52 -9.40 7.14 -9.36
N ALA A 53 -10.43 7.83 -9.88
CA ALA A 53 -11.76 7.88 -9.29
C ALA A 53 -12.55 6.56 -9.46
N THR A 54 -12.07 5.65 -10.33
CA THR A 54 -12.73 4.37 -10.62
C THR A 54 -11.78 3.19 -10.43
N PRO A 55 -11.28 2.93 -9.21
CA PRO A 55 -10.32 1.86 -8.96
C PRO A 55 -10.93 0.44 -8.99
N LEU A 56 -12.25 0.29 -9.05
CA LEU A 56 -12.91 -1.02 -9.01
C LEU A 56 -12.49 -1.90 -10.20
N ARG A 57 -12.03 -3.10 -9.89
CA ARG A 57 -11.70 -4.14 -10.87
C ARG A 57 -12.70 -5.29 -10.84
N SER A 58 -13.15 -5.65 -9.66
CA SER A 58 -14.11 -6.73 -9.44
C SER A 58 -14.76 -6.63 -8.06
N GLY A 59 -16.04 -7.00 -7.98
CA GLY A 59 -16.85 -6.91 -6.77
C GLY A 59 -17.71 -5.65 -6.74
N TRP A 60 -17.77 -5.01 -5.57
CA TRP A 60 -18.62 -3.86 -5.30
C TRP A 60 -17.81 -2.77 -4.59
N ALA A 61 -17.97 -1.51 -5.02
CA ALA A 61 -17.32 -0.37 -4.39
C ALA A 61 -18.14 0.90 -4.63
N TRP A 62 -19.11 1.14 -3.76
CA TRP A 62 -19.90 2.37 -3.75
C TRP A 62 -19.08 3.47 -3.07
N GLY A 63 -19.07 4.68 -3.64
CA GLY A 63 -18.27 5.78 -3.12
C GLY A 63 -16.76 5.64 -3.39
N GLN A 64 -16.35 4.77 -4.33
CA GLN A 64 -14.94 4.52 -4.63
C GLN A 64 -14.16 5.78 -5.07
N GLU A 65 -14.86 6.78 -5.59
CA GLU A 65 -14.34 8.08 -5.95
C GLU A 65 -13.72 8.83 -4.76
N HIS A 66 -14.19 8.58 -3.54
CA HIS A 66 -13.62 9.16 -2.32
C HIS A 66 -12.23 8.63 -1.98
N LEU A 67 -11.81 7.52 -2.61
CA LEU A 67 -10.47 6.98 -2.43
C LEU A 67 -9.44 7.74 -3.27
N GLN A 68 -9.86 8.52 -4.27
CA GLN A 68 -8.94 9.18 -5.19
C GLN A 68 -7.98 10.15 -4.46
N GLY A 69 -6.68 9.97 -4.69
CA GLY A 69 -5.61 10.68 -3.99
C GLY A 69 -5.13 9.99 -2.71
N GLY A 70 -5.94 9.09 -2.15
CA GLY A 70 -5.68 8.40 -0.90
C GLY A 70 -4.52 7.41 -0.98
N VAL A 71 -3.82 7.27 0.14
CA VAL A 71 -2.66 6.40 0.30
C VAL A 71 -3.05 5.14 1.07
N LEU A 72 -2.90 3.99 0.41
CA LEU A 72 -3.23 2.68 0.95
C LEU A 72 -2.03 2.03 1.65
N ALA A 73 -0.80 2.43 1.33
CA ALA A 73 0.40 1.97 2.02
C ALA A 73 1.49 3.04 1.97
N ALA A 74 2.30 3.11 3.02
CA ALA A 74 3.38 4.08 3.15
C ALA A 74 4.51 3.54 4.03
N GLU A 75 5.69 4.14 3.91
CA GLU A 75 6.80 3.95 4.84
C GLU A 75 7.23 5.30 5.44
N ALA A 76 7.76 5.28 6.66
CA ALA A 76 8.37 6.43 7.31
C ALA A 76 9.50 5.97 8.23
N ASP A 77 10.53 6.79 8.38
CA ASP A 77 11.59 6.54 9.37
C ASP A 77 11.07 7.00 10.76
N VAL A 78 11.14 6.12 11.76
CA VAL A 78 10.62 6.36 13.12
C VAL A 78 11.71 5.99 14.13
N GLY A 79 12.30 7.02 14.74
CA GLY A 79 13.47 6.86 15.60
C GLY A 79 14.65 6.26 14.82
N ALA A 80 15.21 5.17 15.33
CA ALA A 80 16.29 4.43 14.65
C ALA A 80 15.78 3.36 13.67
N GLY A 81 14.47 3.24 13.48
CA GLY A 81 13.86 2.19 12.66
C GLY A 81 13.01 2.75 11.53
N ARG A 82 12.36 1.83 10.81
CA ARG A 82 11.41 2.15 9.75
C ARG A 82 10.06 1.53 10.05
N LEU A 83 9.01 2.34 9.97
CA LEU A 83 7.63 1.89 10.00
C LEU A 83 7.17 1.70 8.56
N THR A 84 6.61 0.52 8.28
CA THR A 84 5.88 0.26 7.03
C THR A 84 4.43 -0.03 7.38
N PHE A 85 3.52 0.67 6.73
CA PHE A 85 2.08 0.53 6.91
C PHE A 85 1.44 0.01 5.62
N PHE A 86 0.57 -0.98 5.76
CA PHE A 86 -0.30 -1.50 4.71
C PHE A 86 -1.75 -1.46 5.20
N GLY A 87 -2.60 -0.69 4.53
CA GLY A 87 -4.02 -0.62 4.85
C GLY A 87 -4.76 -1.87 4.39
N THR A 88 -4.35 -2.47 3.29
CA THR A 88 -4.91 -3.75 2.83
C THR A 88 -4.19 -4.95 3.44
N ASP A 89 -4.91 -6.05 3.62
CA ASP A 89 -4.31 -7.35 3.93
C ASP A 89 -3.54 -7.88 2.69
N ILE A 90 -2.24 -7.61 2.70
CA ILE A 90 -1.31 -8.04 1.65
C ILE A 90 -1.12 -9.56 1.58
N THR A 91 -1.60 -10.30 2.58
CA THR A 91 -1.53 -11.76 2.70
C THR A 91 -2.89 -12.45 2.62
N PHE A 92 -3.96 -11.71 2.26
CA PHE A 92 -5.34 -12.15 2.39
C PHE A 92 -5.58 -13.57 1.87
N ARG A 93 -5.80 -14.50 2.81
CA ARG A 93 -6.07 -15.93 2.58
C ARG A 93 -5.10 -16.61 1.60
N SER A 94 -3.90 -16.06 1.44
CA SER A 94 -2.93 -16.47 0.42
C SER A 94 -3.42 -16.43 -1.02
N GLN A 95 -4.46 -15.67 -1.36
CA GLN A 95 -4.96 -15.58 -2.73
C GLN A 95 -4.33 -14.42 -3.51
N THR A 96 -3.93 -13.35 -2.80
CA THR A 96 -3.36 -12.13 -3.40
C THR A 96 -1.84 -12.25 -3.61
N HIS A 97 -1.39 -13.24 -4.38
CA HIS A 97 0.04 -13.46 -4.64
C HIS A 97 0.76 -12.21 -5.18
N GLY A 98 0.04 -11.33 -5.89
CA GLY A 98 0.60 -10.06 -6.38
C GLY A 98 1.13 -9.15 -5.26
N SER A 99 0.46 -9.10 -4.11
CA SER A 99 0.85 -8.24 -2.99
C SER A 99 1.87 -8.88 -2.03
N PHE A 100 2.12 -10.19 -2.14
CA PHE A 100 3.06 -10.91 -1.25
C PHE A 100 4.48 -10.35 -1.29
N LYS A 101 4.90 -9.77 -2.43
CA LYS A 101 6.20 -9.13 -2.56
C LYS A 101 6.40 -8.00 -1.55
N LEU A 102 5.33 -7.30 -1.14
CA LEU A 102 5.40 -6.26 -0.10
C LEU A 102 5.88 -6.84 1.23
N LEU A 103 5.37 -8.02 1.62
CA LEU A 103 5.79 -8.70 2.85
C LEU A 103 7.27 -9.12 2.75
N PHE A 104 7.65 -9.80 1.67
CA PHE A 104 9.03 -10.29 1.52
C PHE A 104 10.04 -9.15 1.39
N ASN A 105 9.71 -8.10 0.64
CA ASN A 105 10.56 -6.92 0.53
C ASN A 105 10.69 -6.21 1.89
N SER A 106 9.62 -6.17 2.69
CA SER A 106 9.68 -5.62 4.06
C SER A 106 10.63 -6.42 4.95
N LEU A 107 10.54 -7.75 4.92
CA LEU A 107 11.44 -8.63 5.69
C LEU A 107 12.90 -8.51 5.22
N LEU A 108 13.13 -8.45 3.92
CA LEU A 108 14.46 -8.28 3.34
C LEU A 108 15.08 -6.94 3.76
N GLN A 109 14.31 -5.87 3.72
CA GLN A 109 14.74 -4.52 4.11
C GLN A 109 14.98 -4.41 5.62
N ALA A 110 14.19 -5.10 6.45
CA ALA A 110 14.40 -5.11 7.90
C ALA A 110 15.72 -5.78 8.32
N GLY A 111 16.20 -6.74 7.52
CA GLY A 111 17.49 -7.40 7.73
C GLY A 111 18.68 -6.69 7.09
N ALA A 112 18.45 -5.68 6.25
CA ALA A 112 19.53 -4.93 5.61
C ALA A 112 20.14 -3.92 6.59
N PRO A 113 21.48 -3.74 6.60
CA PRO A 113 22.09 -2.64 7.34
C PRO A 113 21.51 -1.31 6.86
N ALA A 114 21.35 -0.35 7.79
CA ALA A 114 20.94 1.00 7.42
C ALA A 114 21.92 1.53 6.35
N ALA A 115 21.37 2.05 5.25
CA ALA A 115 22.19 2.66 4.21
C ALA A 115 22.99 3.83 4.84
N GLU A 116 24.31 3.74 4.74
CA GLU A 116 25.29 4.71 5.24
C GLU A 116 25.18 6.07 4.54
#